data_AF-A0A413ILY8-F1
#
_entry.id   AF-A0A413ILY8-F1
#
_cell.length_a   1.000
_cell.length_b   1.000
_cell.length_c   1.000
_cell.angle_alpha   90.00
_cell.angle_beta   90.00
_cell.angle_gamma   90.00
#
_symmetry.space_group_name_H-M   'P 1'
#
loop_
_entity.id
_entity.type
_entity.pdbx_description
1 polymer ?
#
loop_
_entity_poly.entity_id
_entity_poly.type
_entity_poly.pdbx_seq_one_letter_code
_entity_poly.pdbx_strand_id
1 'polypeptide(L)'
;MHIKTILYIFLLWGICFSSFAGNRKGEKEYVIVANQSLARSPEWSEVINYLCEQHEAEVVYYLNSPSEVKEKLQRLRPRYVAFVERPEQIGVQYVLRVNRMSREIDEDIYVDFRWGIITGYDAAGALRLVENAQDPLIIQSALSTTTGVKDSYFNSFALISDSKDGEVIIKKGSELEMDTLAPEQILTKFCSLYEDLNPDAIFTASHATEQNLEMPYSRGNIKSEKGKLYATLSGKQIFLKESRKPRVYFPVGNCLIGNVNNTRESMAIAWLNSADVTGMLAYVVPTWYGGGGWGTLKVWTDSHGQYSLADAFFINMQLMQLRMEEWSPAFKKLKFPHETVRNEEQMNNLLGRMMQKIVQETEIKEPTKDQLGTLYDEDVMVYFGDPKWDVHLQVMDRAKIDYHIDFQMYKKKCVLTLTTENWFDSKRELPCSFIFPYRLNRPRLVAEDSVQTVLTDDFILIYDLEPGKTYRMEIEIDK
;
A
#
# COMPACT_ATOMS: atom_id res chain seq x y z
N MET A 1 -36.85 -28.46 -39.77
CA MET A 1 -36.85 -27.14 -40.48
C MET A 1 -37.77 -26.21 -39.71
N HIS A 2 -37.39 -25.10 -39.09
CA HIS A 2 -36.14 -24.35 -39.02
C HIS A 2 -36.06 -23.72 -37.61
N ILE A 3 -34.86 -23.80 -37.04
CA ILE A 3 -34.41 -23.15 -35.81
C ILE A 3 -34.46 -21.62 -36.01
N LYS A 4 -35.10 -20.89 -35.11
CA LYS A 4 -34.95 -19.43 -34.99
C LYS A 4 -33.99 -19.13 -33.84
N THR A 5 -32.77 -18.78 -34.22
CA THR A 5 -31.67 -18.35 -33.36
C THR A 5 -32.00 -17.00 -32.73
N ILE A 6 -32.03 -16.96 -31.39
CA ILE A 6 -31.95 -15.73 -30.60
C ILE A 6 -30.46 -15.37 -30.53
N LEU A 7 -30.06 -14.29 -31.18
CA LEU A 7 -28.70 -13.75 -31.09
C LEU A 7 -28.70 -12.65 -30.02
N TYR A 8 -28.22 -12.99 -28.82
CA TYR A 8 -27.84 -12.02 -27.80
C TYR A 8 -26.65 -11.20 -28.33
N ILE A 9 -26.85 -9.92 -28.58
CA ILE A 9 -25.77 -8.96 -28.80
C ILE A 9 -25.15 -8.66 -27.43
N PHE A 10 -24.08 -9.38 -27.10
CA PHE A 10 -23.13 -8.99 -26.07
C PHE A 10 -22.46 -7.68 -26.54
N LEU A 11 -22.90 -6.55 -25.99
CA LEU A 11 -22.16 -5.30 -26.04
C LEU A 11 -20.93 -5.45 -25.13
N LEU A 12 -19.88 -6.04 -25.70
CA LEU A 12 -18.51 -5.94 -25.23
C LEU A 12 -18.08 -4.47 -25.33
N TRP A 13 -18.36 -3.69 -24.29
CA TRP A 13 -17.52 -2.53 -23.97
C TRP A 13 -16.21 -3.07 -23.40
N GLY A 14 -15.38 -3.56 -24.32
CA GLY A 14 -13.97 -3.70 -24.09
C GLY A 14 -13.42 -2.33 -23.79
N ILE A 15 -12.87 -2.18 -22.59
CA ILE A 15 -11.97 -1.09 -22.22
C ILE A 15 -10.78 -1.23 -23.19
N CYS A 16 -10.89 -0.62 -24.36
CA CYS A 16 -9.76 -0.36 -25.22
C CYS A 16 -8.99 0.76 -24.54
N PHE A 17 -8.08 0.41 -23.64
CA PHE A 17 -6.91 1.24 -23.42
C PHE A 17 -6.22 1.36 -24.78
N SER A 18 -6.56 2.41 -25.53
CA SER A 18 -5.75 2.81 -26.66
C SER A 18 -4.38 3.17 -26.10
N SER A 19 -3.46 2.23 -26.21
CA SER A 19 -2.03 2.37 -25.95
C SER A 19 -1.45 3.41 -26.92
N PHE A 20 -1.67 4.68 -26.61
CA PHE A 20 -0.94 5.81 -27.16
C PHE A 20 -0.42 6.67 -26.00
N ALA A 21 0.14 6.03 -24.98
CA ALA A 21 1.11 6.66 -24.09
C ALA A 21 2.48 6.50 -24.73
N GLY A 22 2.82 7.39 -25.66
CA GLY A 22 4.20 7.52 -26.09
C GLY A 22 5.00 8.07 -24.91
N ASN A 23 5.82 7.24 -24.26
CA ASN A 23 6.84 7.71 -23.33
C ASN A 23 7.57 8.89 -23.98
N ARG A 24 7.59 10.04 -23.30
CA ARG A 24 8.46 11.15 -23.71
C ARG A 24 9.88 10.59 -23.74
N LYS A 25 10.48 10.50 -24.94
CA LYS A 25 11.85 10.00 -25.15
C LYS A 25 12.81 10.63 -24.12
N GLY A 26 13.30 9.84 -23.17
CA GLY A 26 14.41 10.20 -22.29
C GLY A 26 14.12 10.37 -20.80
N GLU A 27 12.85 10.42 -20.35
CA GLU A 27 12.54 10.45 -18.91
C GLU A 27 12.41 9.03 -18.34
N LYS A 28 13.18 8.73 -17.31
CA LYS A 28 13.17 7.44 -16.60
C LYS A 28 12.17 7.53 -15.46
N GLU A 29 10.97 6.98 -15.65
CA GLU A 29 9.92 6.97 -14.62
C GLU A 29 10.28 6.11 -13.39
N TYR A 30 11.18 5.14 -13.57
CA TYR A 30 11.59 4.20 -12.54
C TYR A 30 13.07 4.36 -12.19
N VAL A 31 13.36 4.51 -10.90
CA VAL A 31 14.72 4.62 -10.37
C VAL A 31 14.97 3.54 -9.33
N ILE A 32 16.13 2.92 -9.41
CA ILE A 32 16.61 1.99 -8.38
C ILE A 32 17.58 2.74 -7.49
N VAL A 33 17.32 2.74 -6.19
CA VAL A 33 18.24 3.26 -5.18
C VAL A 33 18.85 2.07 -4.44
N ALA A 34 20.18 1.97 -4.43
CA ALA A 34 20.88 0.85 -3.78
C ALA A 34 22.13 1.30 -3.04
N ASN A 35 22.53 0.59 -1.99
CA ASN A 35 23.84 0.83 -1.39
C ASN A 35 24.95 0.38 -2.37
N GLN A 36 26.02 1.17 -2.49
CA GLN A 36 27.11 0.88 -3.42
C GLN A 36 27.75 -0.51 -3.19
N SER A 37 27.72 -1.02 -1.96
CA SER A 37 28.24 -2.35 -1.65
C SER A 37 27.49 -3.48 -2.37
N LEU A 38 26.21 -3.31 -2.73
CA LEU A 38 25.44 -4.32 -3.47
C LEU A 38 25.97 -4.51 -4.88
N ALA A 39 26.47 -3.44 -5.54
CA ALA A 39 27.08 -3.53 -6.86
C ALA A 39 28.34 -4.42 -6.90
N ARG A 40 28.96 -4.66 -5.73
CA ARG A 40 30.14 -5.52 -5.59
C ARG A 40 29.80 -6.96 -5.19
N SER A 41 28.53 -7.25 -4.90
CA SER A 41 28.04 -8.58 -4.56
C SER A 41 27.40 -9.18 -5.82
N PRO A 42 27.99 -10.21 -6.45
CA PRO A 42 27.46 -10.79 -7.68
C PRO A 42 25.98 -11.20 -7.58
N GLU A 43 25.54 -11.64 -6.40
CA GLU A 43 24.18 -12.10 -6.16
C GLU A 43 23.19 -10.95 -6.04
N TRP A 44 23.56 -9.85 -5.38
CA TRP A 44 22.68 -8.69 -5.23
C TRP A 44 22.70 -7.78 -6.47
N SER A 45 23.79 -7.77 -7.24
CA SER A 45 23.84 -7.05 -8.51
C SER A 45 22.88 -7.67 -9.54
N GLU A 46 22.60 -8.98 -9.45
CA GLU A 46 21.58 -9.65 -10.27
C GLU A 46 20.18 -9.07 -10.04
N VAL A 47 19.79 -8.84 -8.77
CA VAL A 47 18.51 -8.19 -8.42
C VAL A 47 18.40 -6.78 -9.04
N ILE A 48 19.48 -6.00 -8.96
CA ILE A 48 19.53 -4.65 -9.53
C ILE A 48 19.43 -4.71 -11.06
N ASN A 49 20.20 -5.59 -11.70
CA ASN A 49 20.20 -5.74 -13.16
C ASN A 49 18.84 -6.18 -13.68
N TYR A 50 18.21 -7.12 -12.99
CA TYR A 50 16.87 -7.57 -13.32
C TYR A 50 15.86 -6.41 -13.32
N LEU A 51 15.84 -5.59 -12.26
CA LEU A 51 14.96 -4.40 -12.22
C LEU A 51 15.31 -3.37 -13.30
N CYS A 52 16.61 -3.20 -13.62
CA CYS A 52 17.03 -2.33 -14.71
C CYS A 52 16.48 -2.78 -16.05
N GLU A 53 16.51 -4.08 -16.33
CA GLU A 53 16.00 -4.66 -17.57
C GLU A 53 14.48 -4.57 -17.64
N GLN A 54 13.76 -4.90 -16.56
CA GLN A 54 12.29 -4.89 -16.54
C GLN A 54 11.70 -3.49 -16.69
N HIS A 55 12.29 -2.49 -16.04
CA HIS A 55 11.72 -1.14 -15.98
C HIS A 55 12.48 -0.09 -16.79
N GLU A 56 13.49 -0.53 -17.53
CA GLU A 56 14.52 0.33 -18.13
C GLU A 56 15.10 1.33 -17.11
N ALA A 57 15.27 0.95 -15.84
CA ALA A 57 15.51 1.89 -14.74
C ALA A 57 16.89 2.57 -14.75
N GLU A 58 16.99 3.75 -14.14
CA GLU A 58 18.28 4.35 -13.76
C GLU A 58 18.67 3.92 -12.34
N VAL A 59 19.93 3.55 -12.12
CA VAL A 59 20.44 3.17 -10.79
C VAL A 59 21.18 4.34 -10.15
N VAL A 60 20.82 4.65 -8.91
CA VAL A 60 21.46 5.66 -8.07
C VAL A 60 21.99 5.00 -6.81
N TYR A 61 23.31 5.12 -6.58
CA TYR A 61 23.95 4.50 -5.42
C TYR A 61 24.16 5.50 -4.27
N TYR A 62 23.98 5.04 -3.03
CA TYR A 62 24.43 5.73 -1.80
C TYR A 62 25.51 4.93 -1.07
N LEU A 63 26.21 5.58 -0.14
CA LEU A 63 27.25 4.95 0.68
C LEU A 63 26.75 4.58 2.07
N ASN A 64 26.17 5.54 2.80
CA ASN A 64 25.82 5.35 4.22
C ASN A 64 24.32 5.49 4.49
N SER A 65 23.64 6.38 3.77
CA SER A 65 22.23 6.66 3.99
C SER A 65 21.47 6.86 2.68
N PRO A 66 20.24 6.35 2.54
CA PRO A 66 19.41 6.61 1.36
C PRO A 66 19.15 8.11 1.14
N SER A 67 19.20 8.95 2.19
CA SER A 67 19.03 10.40 2.04
C SER A 67 20.11 11.09 1.18
N GLU A 68 21.27 10.44 0.96
CA GLU A 68 22.34 10.96 0.11
C GLU A 68 21.88 11.12 -1.35
N VAL A 69 20.86 10.37 -1.79
CA VAL A 69 20.40 10.39 -3.18
C VAL A 69 19.41 11.51 -3.48
N LYS A 70 18.99 12.30 -2.48
CA LYS A 70 17.93 13.31 -2.60
C LYS A 70 18.15 14.23 -3.80
N GLU A 71 19.31 14.88 -3.91
CA GLU A 71 19.58 15.82 -5.02
C GLU A 71 19.49 15.16 -6.40
N LYS A 72 19.86 13.88 -6.51
CA LYS A 72 19.78 13.13 -7.76
C LYS A 72 18.32 12.81 -8.08
N LEU A 73 17.52 12.39 -7.09
CA LEU A 73 16.08 12.17 -7.25
C LEU A 73 15.35 13.48 -7.62
N GLN A 74 15.73 14.63 -7.06
CA GLN A 74 15.20 15.95 -7.44
C GLN A 74 15.42 16.28 -8.92
N ARG A 75 16.57 15.87 -9.48
CA ARG A 75 16.85 16.07 -10.91
C ARG A 75 16.12 15.07 -11.80
N LEU A 76 15.91 13.84 -11.33
CA LEU A 76 15.28 12.77 -12.09
C LEU A 76 13.75 12.82 -12.07
N ARG A 77 13.15 13.36 -10.99
CA ARG A 77 11.69 13.39 -10.73
C ARG A 77 10.99 12.04 -11.04
N PRO A 78 11.48 10.91 -10.49
CA PRO A 78 10.90 9.60 -10.80
C PRO A 78 9.45 9.50 -10.33
N ARG A 79 8.68 8.58 -10.92
CA ARG A 79 7.34 8.20 -10.43
C ARG A 79 7.41 6.99 -9.50
N TYR A 80 8.40 6.15 -9.71
CA TYR A 80 8.65 4.92 -8.95
C TYR A 80 10.10 4.87 -8.46
N VAL A 81 10.29 4.53 -7.19
CA VAL A 81 11.62 4.32 -6.60
C VAL A 81 11.67 2.99 -5.86
N ALA A 82 12.49 2.06 -6.35
CA ALA A 82 12.77 0.81 -5.65
C ALA A 82 14.06 0.92 -4.86
N PHE A 83 13.97 0.73 -3.54
CA PHE A 83 15.12 0.69 -2.64
C PHE A 83 15.60 -0.76 -2.49
N VAL A 84 16.73 -1.11 -3.11
CA VAL A 84 17.31 -2.46 -3.01
C VAL A 84 18.34 -2.47 -1.89
N GLU A 85 18.11 -3.30 -0.87
CA GLU A 85 18.98 -3.32 0.31
C GLU A 85 18.94 -4.68 1.04
N ARG A 86 20.04 -4.99 1.73
CA ARG A 86 20.15 -6.17 2.60
C ARG A 86 19.30 -5.99 3.85
N PRO A 87 18.67 -7.06 4.38
CA PRO A 87 17.83 -6.95 5.57
C PRO A 87 18.59 -6.40 6.78
N GLU A 88 19.90 -6.66 6.89
CA GLU A 88 20.72 -6.15 7.99
C GLU A 88 20.89 -4.62 8.01
N GLN A 89 20.57 -3.93 6.90
CA GLN A 89 20.64 -2.46 6.82
C GLN A 89 19.27 -1.79 6.96
N ILE A 90 18.18 -2.57 6.98
CA ILE A 90 16.82 -2.05 7.04
C ILE A 90 16.34 -2.05 8.49
N GLY A 91 16.07 -0.87 9.03
CA GLY A 91 15.43 -0.68 10.33
C GLY A 91 14.54 0.56 10.32
N VAL A 92 13.91 0.88 11.46
CA VAL A 92 12.99 2.03 11.58
C VAL A 92 13.57 3.32 10.98
N GLN A 93 14.80 3.68 11.34
CA GLN A 93 15.43 4.92 10.86
C GLN A 93 15.66 4.94 9.34
N TYR A 94 15.83 3.78 8.70
CA TYR A 94 15.89 3.69 7.24
C TYR A 94 14.56 4.14 6.63
N VAL A 95 13.46 3.56 7.11
CA VAL A 95 12.10 3.84 6.64
C VAL A 95 11.68 5.29 6.90
N LEU A 96 11.94 5.82 8.10
CA LEU A 96 11.67 7.23 8.42
C LEU A 96 12.38 8.18 7.44
N ARG A 97 13.64 7.89 7.09
CA ARG A 97 14.42 8.72 6.16
C ARG A 97 13.85 8.67 4.75
N VAL A 98 13.40 7.51 4.29
CA VAL A 98 12.79 7.36 2.96
C VAL A 98 11.44 8.08 2.90
N ASN A 99 10.54 7.88 3.87
CA ASN A 99 9.25 8.58 3.93
C ASN A 99 9.43 10.10 3.93
N ARG A 100 10.33 10.64 4.75
CA ARG A 100 10.58 12.08 4.78
C ARG A 100 11.16 12.59 3.47
N MET A 101 12.15 11.88 2.91
CA MET A 101 12.76 12.27 1.65
C MET A 101 11.75 12.24 0.50
N SER A 102 10.77 11.33 0.52
CA SER A 102 9.76 11.22 -0.52
C SER A 102 8.76 12.38 -0.54
N ARG A 103 8.81 13.33 0.40
CA ARG A 103 8.00 14.57 0.43
C ARG A 103 8.85 15.84 0.33
N GLU A 104 10.11 15.67 -0.07
CA GLU A 104 11.08 16.75 -0.14
C GLU A 104 11.78 16.78 -1.53
N ILE A 105 11.24 16.09 -2.54
CA ILE A 105 11.80 16.10 -3.90
C ILE A 105 11.36 17.37 -4.64
N ASP A 106 10.17 17.88 -4.38
CA ASP A 106 9.83 19.25 -4.73
C ASP A 106 9.26 20.08 -3.56
N GLU A 107 8.62 21.21 -3.87
CA GLU A 107 8.24 22.23 -2.89
C GLU A 107 6.85 21.99 -2.32
N ASP A 108 6.03 21.11 -2.90
CA ASP A 108 4.66 20.89 -2.42
C ASP A 108 4.64 20.01 -1.15
N ILE A 109 3.44 19.61 -0.71
CA ILE A 109 3.25 18.83 0.52
C ILE A 109 3.18 17.32 0.28
N TYR A 110 3.10 16.90 -0.98
CA TYR A 110 2.70 15.57 -1.38
C TYR A 110 3.90 14.62 -1.41
N VAL A 111 3.59 13.33 -1.36
CA VAL A 111 4.58 12.30 -1.66
C VAL A 111 4.89 12.35 -3.16
N ASP A 112 6.15 12.58 -3.47
CA ASP A 112 6.66 12.80 -4.82
C ASP A 112 6.76 11.51 -5.62
N PHE A 113 6.88 10.32 -5.03
CA PHE A 113 7.01 9.07 -5.79
C PHE A 113 6.45 7.87 -5.04
N ARG A 114 5.98 6.86 -5.77
CA ARG A 114 5.66 5.54 -5.22
C ARG A 114 6.97 4.82 -4.91
N TRP A 115 7.09 4.21 -3.73
CA TRP A 115 8.31 3.52 -3.38
C TRP A 115 8.07 2.23 -2.63
N GLY A 116 9.04 1.33 -2.76
CA GLY A 116 9.06 0.04 -2.09
C GLY A 116 10.48 -0.41 -1.79
N ILE A 117 10.64 -1.28 -0.80
CA ILE A 117 11.90 -1.93 -0.48
C ILE A 117 11.93 -3.31 -1.12
N ILE A 118 12.97 -3.56 -1.91
CA ILE A 118 13.31 -4.87 -2.46
C ILE A 118 14.37 -5.51 -1.59
N THR A 119 13.98 -6.56 -0.88
CA THR A 119 14.85 -7.30 0.03
C THR A 119 14.36 -8.74 0.16
N GLY A 120 15.12 -9.56 0.88
CA GLY A 120 14.81 -10.97 1.12
C GLY A 120 15.70 -11.53 2.22
N TYR A 121 15.51 -12.81 2.57
CA TYR A 121 16.41 -13.50 3.49
C TYR A 121 17.86 -13.49 2.99
N ASP A 122 17.99 -13.60 1.67
CA ASP A 122 19.19 -13.47 0.87
C ASP A 122 18.84 -12.83 -0.49
N ALA A 123 19.85 -12.66 -1.35
CA ALA A 123 19.67 -12.12 -2.69
C ALA A 123 18.72 -12.95 -3.56
N ALA A 124 18.71 -14.28 -3.40
CA ALA A 124 17.81 -15.16 -4.15
C ALA A 124 16.35 -14.95 -3.72
N GLY A 125 16.10 -14.70 -2.43
CA GLY A 125 14.77 -14.29 -1.94
C GLY A 125 14.32 -12.96 -2.53
N ALA A 126 15.22 -11.98 -2.58
CA ALA A 126 14.94 -10.67 -3.18
C ALA A 126 14.69 -10.77 -4.70
N LEU A 127 15.45 -11.61 -5.41
CA LEU A 127 15.26 -11.88 -6.84
C LEU A 127 13.90 -12.53 -7.09
N ARG A 128 13.53 -13.57 -6.33
CA ARG A 128 12.21 -14.20 -6.43
C ARG A 128 11.06 -13.22 -6.22
N LEU A 129 11.22 -12.27 -5.30
CA LEU A 129 10.22 -11.23 -5.06
C LEU A 129 9.97 -10.38 -6.32
N VAL A 130 11.03 -9.95 -7.02
CA VAL A 130 10.88 -9.14 -8.25
C VAL A 130 10.51 -9.97 -9.49
N GLU A 131 10.84 -11.26 -9.51
CA GLU A 131 10.37 -12.22 -10.51
C GLU A 131 8.87 -12.48 -10.39
N ASN A 132 8.38 -12.69 -9.16
CA ASN A 132 6.95 -12.86 -8.89
C ASN A 132 6.12 -11.61 -9.20
N ALA A 133 6.76 -10.43 -9.25
CA ALA A 133 6.10 -9.16 -9.51
C ALA A 133 6.00 -8.81 -11.01
N GLN A 134 6.41 -9.69 -11.93
CA GLN A 134 6.29 -9.44 -13.38
C GLN A 134 4.83 -9.43 -13.84
N ASP A 135 4.06 -10.41 -13.35
CA ASP A 135 2.69 -10.62 -13.80
C ASP A 135 1.71 -9.87 -12.88
N PRO A 136 0.69 -9.19 -13.45
CA PRO A 136 -0.38 -8.61 -12.66
C PRO A 136 -1.09 -9.64 -11.79
N LEU A 137 -1.49 -9.24 -10.58
CA LEU A 137 -2.26 -10.07 -9.66
C LEU A 137 -3.62 -9.44 -9.36
N ILE A 138 -4.69 -10.15 -9.73
CA ILE A 138 -6.04 -9.82 -9.26
C ILE A 138 -6.34 -10.66 -8.02
N ILE A 139 -6.53 -10.01 -6.88
CA ILE A 139 -6.84 -10.66 -5.61
C ILE A 139 -8.27 -11.19 -5.66
N GLN A 140 -8.42 -12.52 -5.59
CA GLN A 140 -9.73 -13.20 -5.58
C GLN A 140 -9.99 -13.95 -4.27
N SER A 141 -8.94 -14.25 -3.51
CA SER A 141 -9.00 -15.02 -2.28
C SER A 141 -8.24 -14.36 -1.14
N ALA A 142 -8.80 -14.41 0.07
CA ALA A 142 -8.12 -13.84 1.24
C ALA A 142 -8.32 -14.63 2.54
N LEU A 143 -7.28 -14.65 3.36
CA LEU A 143 -7.33 -15.09 4.76
C LEU A 143 -7.18 -13.86 5.66
N SER A 144 -8.18 -13.60 6.49
CA SER A 144 -8.18 -12.48 7.44
C SER A 144 -8.15 -12.97 8.88
N THR A 145 -7.47 -12.23 9.75
CA THR A 145 -7.65 -12.33 11.21
C THR A 145 -8.32 -11.08 11.78
N THR A 146 -9.00 -10.30 10.93
CA THR A 146 -9.71 -9.09 11.33
C THR A 146 -11.04 -8.91 10.60
N THR A 147 -12.05 -8.51 11.35
CA THR A 147 -13.39 -8.17 10.84
C THR A 147 -13.44 -6.87 10.05
N GLY A 148 -12.37 -6.06 10.08
CA GLY A 148 -12.24 -4.86 9.25
C GLY A 148 -12.19 -5.13 7.74
N VAL A 149 -11.90 -6.38 7.35
CA VAL A 149 -11.92 -6.82 5.95
C VAL A 149 -13.18 -7.64 5.69
N LYS A 150 -14.00 -7.16 4.74
CA LYS A 150 -15.26 -7.81 4.38
C LYS A 150 -15.04 -8.91 3.35
N ASP A 151 -15.77 -10.02 3.48
CA ASP A 151 -15.75 -11.15 2.54
C ASP A 151 -16.26 -10.76 1.14
N SER A 152 -17.04 -9.67 1.05
CA SER A 152 -17.70 -9.23 -0.18
C SER A 152 -16.75 -8.79 -1.29
N TYR A 153 -15.46 -8.63 -0.98
CA TYR A 153 -14.40 -8.34 -1.97
C TYR A 153 -13.80 -9.61 -2.60
N PHE A 154 -14.10 -10.80 -2.06
CA PHE A 154 -13.41 -12.05 -2.42
C PHE A 154 -14.37 -13.15 -2.88
N ASN A 155 -13.91 -13.97 -3.83
CA ASN A 155 -14.57 -15.20 -4.26
C ASN A 155 -14.38 -16.32 -3.23
N SER A 156 -13.22 -16.35 -2.57
CA SER A 156 -12.97 -17.27 -1.46
C SER A 156 -12.38 -16.49 -0.29
N PHE A 157 -12.94 -16.67 0.89
CA PHE A 157 -12.54 -15.89 2.05
C PHE A 157 -12.51 -16.79 3.27
N ALA A 158 -11.55 -16.57 4.15
CA ALA A 158 -11.58 -17.16 5.48
C ALA A 158 -11.26 -16.08 6.50
N LEU A 159 -11.98 -16.08 7.62
CA LEU A 159 -11.80 -15.14 8.71
C LEU A 159 -11.68 -15.91 10.02
N ILE A 160 -10.66 -15.59 10.80
CA ILE A 160 -10.62 -15.82 12.24
C ILE A 160 -10.93 -14.49 12.91
N SER A 161 -12.09 -14.40 13.58
CA SER A 161 -12.67 -13.14 14.04
C SER A 161 -11.88 -12.52 15.19
N ASP A 162 -11.60 -11.22 15.09
CA ASP A 162 -11.11 -10.38 16.19
C ASP A 162 -12.25 -9.73 16.99
N SER A 163 -13.50 -9.88 16.52
CA SER A 163 -14.69 -9.32 17.18
C SER A 163 -15.37 -10.29 18.15
N LYS A 164 -15.17 -11.59 17.93
CA LYS A 164 -15.74 -12.67 18.73
C LYS A 164 -14.80 -13.86 18.82
N ASP A 165 -14.40 -14.21 20.03
CA ASP A 165 -13.44 -15.30 20.27
C ASP A 165 -13.96 -16.66 19.76
N GLY A 166 -13.07 -17.42 19.13
CA GLY A 166 -13.37 -18.71 18.50
C GLY A 166 -14.14 -18.64 17.18
N GLU A 167 -14.70 -17.50 16.79
CA GLU A 167 -15.51 -17.42 15.56
C GLU A 167 -14.63 -17.53 14.31
N VAL A 168 -15.07 -18.42 13.41
CA VAL A 168 -14.45 -18.62 12.10
C VAL A 168 -15.52 -18.54 11.02
N ILE A 169 -15.23 -17.80 9.94
CA ILE A 169 -16.10 -17.69 8.77
C ILE A 169 -15.32 -18.19 7.56
N ILE A 170 -15.92 -19.03 6.74
CA ILE A 170 -15.32 -19.55 5.50
C ILE A 170 -16.33 -19.33 4.37
N LYS A 171 -15.88 -18.68 3.31
CA LYS A 171 -16.63 -18.42 2.10
C LYS A 171 -15.99 -19.15 0.91
N LYS A 172 -16.82 -19.83 0.14
CA LYS A 172 -16.46 -20.43 -1.15
C LYS A 172 -17.53 -20.08 -2.18
N GLY A 173 -17.24 -19.12 -3.06
CA GLY A 173 -18.24 -18.55 -3.96
C GLY A 173 -19.36 -17.87 -3.18
N SER A 174 -20.59 -18.35 -3.33
CA SER A 174 -21.76 -17.86 -2.60
C SER A 174 -22.01 -18.60 -1.28
N GLU A 175 -21.33 -19.71 -1.03
CA GLU A 175 -21.50 -20.49 0.19
C GLU A 175 -20.73 -19.85 1.34
N LEU A 176 -21.40 -19.68 2.48
CA LEU A 176 -20.83 -19.12 3.70
C LEU A 176 -21.04 -20.13 4.84
N GLU A 177 -19.94 -20.59 5.41
CA GLU A 177 -19.90 -21.45 6.59
C GLU A 177 -19.41 -20.63 7.78
N MET A 178 -20.06 -20.82 8.93
CA MET A 178 -19.67 -20.20 10.19
C MET A 178 -19.49 -21.29 11.25
N ASP A 179 -18.41 -21.18 12.02
CA ASP A 179 -18.08 -22.11 13.09
C ASP A 179 -17.61 -21.35 14.33
N THR A 180 -17.63 -22.01 15.49
CA THR A 180 -17.06 -21.49 16.74
C THR A 180 -16.15 -22.55 17.35
N LEU A 181 -14.85 -22.26 17.35
CA LEU A 181 -13.81 -23.17 17.79
C LEU A 181 -13.46 -22.98 19.27
N ALA A 182 -12.96 -24.05 19.90
CA ALA A 182 -12.32 -23.94 21.19
C ALA A 182 -11.00 -23.14 21.09
N PRO A 183 -10.59 -22.41 22.14
CA PRO A 183 -9.39 -21.57 22.15
C PRO A 183 -8.12 -22.24 21.58
N GLU A 184 -7.86 -23.48 21.96
CA GLU A 184 -6.68 -24.25 21.58
C GLU A 184 -6.66 -24.69 20.10
N GLN A 185 -7.79 -24.59 19.40
CA GLN A 185 -7.93 -24.99 18.00
C GLN A 185 -7.63 -23.85 17.03
N ILE A 186 -7.64 -22.59 17.48
CA ILE A 186 -7.59 -21.40 16.62
C ILE A 186 -6.28 -21.33 15.81
N LEU A 187 -5.12 -21.49 16.45
CA LEU A 187 -3.83 -21.49 15.74
C LEU A 187 -3.72 -22.64 14.72
N THR A 188 -4.22 -23.82 15.10
CA THR A 188 -4.26 -24.98 14.19
C THR A 188 -5.16 -24.70 12.99
N LYS A 189 -6.32 -24.08 13.22
CA LYS A 189 -7.24 -23.69 12.15
C LYS A 189 -6.62 -22.65 11.22
N PHE A 190 -5.92 -21.64 11.76
CA PHE A 190 -5.19 -20.67 10.93
C PHE A 190 -4.21 -21.36 9.98
N CYS A 191 -3.40 -22.29 10.51
CA CYS A 191 -2.42 -23.02 9.70
C CYS A 191 -3.08 -23.86 8.61
N SER A 192 -4.18 -24.57 8.93
CA SER A 192 -4.96 -25.33 7.94
C SER A 192 -5.57 -24.40 6.89
N LEU A 193 -6.20 -23.29 7.28
CA LEU A 193 -6.78 -22.34 6.33
C LEU A 193 -5.71 -21.72 5.43
N TYR A 194 -4.54 -21.38 5.96
CA TYR A 194 -3.42 -20.86 5.18
C TYR A 194 -2.98 -21.84 4.09
N GLU A 195 -2.88 -23.13 4.42
CA GLU A 195 -2.50 -24.19 3.49
C GLU A 195 -3.62 -24.52 2.49
N ASP A 196 -4.85 -24.71 2.98
CA ASP A 196 -5.99 -25.18 2.19
C ASP A 196 -6.50 -24.10 1.23
N LEU A 197 -6.57 -22.85 1.68
CA LEU A 197 -7.02 -21.72 0.86
C LEU A 197 -5.92 -21.26 -0.10
N ASN A 198 -4.65 -21.33 0.32
CA ASN A 198 -3.50 -20.77 -0.39
C ASN A 198 -3.79 -19.34 -0.94
N PRO A 199 -4.14 -18.39 -0.05
CA PRO A 199 -4.81 -17.14 -0.42
C PRO A 199 -3.94 -16.20 -1.26
N ASP A 200 -4.58 -15.37 -2.10
CA ASP A 200 -3.93 -14.27 -2.82
C ASP A 200 -3.54 -13.12 -1.88
N ALA A 201 -4.34 -12.89 -0.83
CA ALA A 201 -4.07 -11.86 0.18
C ALA A 201 -4.24 -12.38 1.61
N ILE A 202 -3.39 -11.91 2.51
CA ILE A 202 -3.52 -12.16 3.95
C ILE A 202 -3.69 -10.82 4.65
N PHE A 203 -4.68 -10.72 5.54
CA PHE A 203 -4.97 -9.51 6.31
C PHE A 203 -4.93 -9.81 7.79
N THR A 204 -4.20 -9.01 8.56
CA THR A 204 -4.11 -9.19 10.01
C THR A 204 -4.19 -7.86 10.74
N ALA A 205 -4.77 -7.87 11.94
CA ALA A 205 -4.79 -6.73 12.85
C ALA A 205 -4.83 -7.24 14.30
N SER A 206 -3.66 -7.46 14.87
CA SER A 206 -3.48 -8.02 16.22
C SER A 206 -2.14 -7.59 16.80
N HIS A 207 -1.85 -7.96 18.05
CA HIS A 207 -0.53 -7.72 18.61
C HIS A 207 0.54 -8.49 17.83
N ALA A 208 1.64 -7.81 17.59
CA ALA A 208 2.78 -8.39 16.93
C ALA A 208 4.07 -7.69 17.34
N THR A 209 5.18 -8.39 17.10
CA THR A 209 6.55 -7.91 17.24
C THR A 209 7.31 -8.26 15.97
N GLU A 210 8.58 -7.91 15.93
CA GLU A 210 9.48 -8.29 14.84
C GLU A 210 9.68 -9.80 14.72
N GLN A 211 9.26 -10.60 15.71
CA GLN A 211 9.47 -12.07 15.72
C GLN A 211 8.18 -12.88 15.88
N ASN A 212 7.03 -12.22 16.03
CA ASN A 212 5.80 -12.89 16.44
C ASN A 212 4.55 -12.16 15.95
N LEU A 213 3.58 -12.91 15.42
CA LEU A 213 2.21 -12.48 15.15
C LEU A 213 1.26 -13.26 16.05
N GLU A 214 0.51 -12.57 16.89
CA GLU A 214 -0.47 -13.18 17.79
C GLU A 214 -1.81 -13.39 17.07
N MET A 215 -2.42 -14.55 17.28
CA MET A 215 -3.81 -14.79 16.84
C MET A 215 -4.78 -14.00 17.71
N PRO A 216 -5.96 -13.60 17.19
CA PRO A 216 -6.97 -12.91 17.98
C PRO A 216 -7.20 -13.55 19.35
N TYR A 217 -7.42 -12.74 20.39
CA TYR A 217 -7.60 -13.18 21.79
C TYR A 217 -6.43 -13.99 22.39
N SER A 218 -5.20 -13.77 21.91
CA SER A 218 -4.00 -14.44 22.41
C SER A 218 -4.02 -15.96 22.23
N ARG A 219 -4.60 -16.42 21.12
CA ARG A 219 -4.90 -17.84 20.87
C ARG A 219 -3.77 -18.58 20.15
N GLY A 220 -2.53 -18.22 20.50
CA GLY A 220 -1.31 -18.75 19.90
C GLY A 220 -0.66 -17.78 18.93
N ASN A 221 0.48 -18.19 18.37
CA ASN A 221 1.33 -17.30 17.59
C ASN A 221 1.95 -17.97 16.36
N ILE A 222 2.08 -17.19 15.30
CA ILE A 222 3.01 -17.45 14.20
C ILE A 222 4.32 -16.73 14.51
N LYS A 223 5.44 -17.42 14.31
CA LYS A 223 6.79 -16.92 14.60
C LYS A 223 7.70 -17.05 13.39
N SER A 224 8.83 -16.38 13.44
CA SER A 224 9.87 -16.44 12.41
C SER A 224 11.13 -17.14 12.91
N GLU A 225 11.72 -17.99 12.07
CA GLU A 225 13.06 -18.57 12.26
C GLU A 225 13.66 -18.92 10.88
N LYS A 226 14.93 -18.53 10.64
CA LYS A 226 15.70 -18.81 9.42
C LYS A 226 14.97 -18.38 8.14
N GLY A 227 14.33 -17.20 8.21
CA GLY A 227 13.53 -16.66 7.11
C GLY A 227 12.28 -17.49 6.81
N LYS A 228 11.79 -18.28 7.76
CA LYS A 228 10.58 -19.10 7.62
C LYS A 228 9.56 -18.84 8.71
N LEU A 229 8.28 -18.93 8.37
CA LEU A 229 7.18 -18.86 9.32
C LEU A 229 6.88 -20.23 9.93
N TYR A 230 6.63 -20.27 11.23
CA TYR A 230 6.24 -21.49 11.93
C TYR A 230 5.22 -21.24 13.04
N ALA A 231 4.49 -22.29 13.39
CA ALA A 231 3.61 -22.37 14.54
C ALA A 231 4.10 -23.47 15.49
N THR A 232 3.81 -23.33 16.79
CA THR A 232 4.02 -24.43 17.76
C THR A 232 2.67 -25.11 18.02
N LEU A 233 2.47 -26.28 17.41
CA LEU A 233 1.23 -27.06 17.50
C LEU A 233 1.50 -28.31 18.35
N SER A 234 0.75 -28.48 19.45
CA SER A 234 0.91 -29.62 20.38
C SER A 234 2.37 -29.85 20.83
N GLY A 235 3.10 -28.75 21.07
CA GLY A 235 4.51 -28.77 21.50
C GLY A 235 5.53 -29.03 20.37
N LYS A 236 5.09 -29.17 19.11
CA LYS A 236 5.96 -29.35 17.95
C LYS A 236 6.00 -28.10 17.10
N GLN A 237 7.20 -27.74 16.63
CA GLN A 237 7.38 -26.69 15.64
C GLN A 237 6.99 -27.20 14.25
N ILE A 238 6.02 -26.53 13.62
CA ILE A 238 5.51 -26.83 12.29
C ILE A 238 5.69 -25.58 11.43
N PHE A 239 6.49 -25.69 10.38
CA PHE A 239 6.66 -24.61 9.41
C PHE A 239 5.42 -24.49 8.52
N LEU A 240 5.05 -23.26 8.19
CA LEU A 240 3.98 -23.01 7.23
C LEU A 240 4.42 -23.46 5.84
N LYS A 241 3.47 -23.96 5.04
CA LYS A 241 3.75 -24.53 3.73
C LYS A 241 4.06 -23.45 2.70
N GLU A 242 5.24 -23.55 2.08
CA GLU A 242 5.63 -22.69 0.96
C GLU A 242 4.83 -23.09 -0.29
N SER A 243 4.32 -22.11 -1.04
CA SER A 243 3.45 -22.36 -2.19
C SER A 243 4.07 -21.96 -3.53
N ARG A 244 5.09 -21.09 -3.50
CA ARG A 244 5.65 -20.37 -4.66
C ARG A 244 4.66 -19.48 -5.41
N LYS A 245 3.45 -19.29 -4.88
CA LYS A 245 2.43 -18.42 -5.45
C LYS A 245 2.66 -16.99 -4.95
N PRO A 246 2.78 -15.99 -5.84
CA PRO A 246 2.81 -14.57 -5.47
C PRO A 246 1.56 -14.22 -4.66
N ARG A 247 1.75 -13.51 -3.54
CA ARG A 247 0.64 -13.04 -2.70
C ARG A 247 0.92 -11.69 -2.07
N VAL A 248 -0.14 -11.06 -1.59
CA VAL A 248 -0.10 -9.85 -0.79
C VAL A 248 -0.22 -10.20 0.70
N TYR A 249 0.57 -9.52 1.53
CA TYR A 249 0.34 -9.50 2.97
C TYR A 249 0.10 -8.07 3.44
N PHE A 250 -1.09 -7.80 3.97
CA PHE A 250 -1.45 -6.49 4.50
C PHE A 250 -1.77 -6.59 6.00
N PRO A 251 -0.75 -6.50 6.87
CA PRO A 251 -0.92 -6.35 8.32
C PRO A 251 -1.45 -4.96 8.70
N VAL A 252 -2.72 -4.72 8.38
CA VAL A 252 -3.40 -3.41 8.40
C VAL A 252 -3.20 -2.64 9.71
N GLY A 253 -3.18 -3.33 10.84
CA GLY A 253 -3.05 -2.72 12.17
C GLY A 253 -2.05 -3.41 13.09
N ASN A 254 -1.14 -4.25 12.56
CA ASN A 254 -0.15 -4.91 13.43
C ASN A 254 1.02 -4.00 13.76
N CYS A 255 1.43 -4.02 15.02
CA CYS A 255 2.68 -3.39 15.47
C CYS A 255 3.89 -4.10 14.88
N LEU A 256 4.92 -3.34 14.49
CA LEU A 256 6.30 -3.81 14.25
C LEU A 256 6.51 -4.92 13.19
N ILE A 257 5.46 -5.48 12.58
CA ILE A 257 5.58 -6.58 11.61
C ILE A 257 6.43 -6.17 10.41
N GLY A 258 6.39 -4.90 10.00
CA GLY A 258 7.21 -4.35 8.94
C GLY A 258 8.63 -3.96 9.38
N ASN A 259 8.93 -3.96 10.67
CA ASN A 259 10.27 -3.63 11.16
C ASN A 259 11.22 -4.81 10.94
N VAL A 260 12.05 -4.72 9.89
CA VAL A 260 13.11 -5.71 9.63
C VAL A 260 14.14 -5.73 10.77
N ASN A 261 14.28 -4.63 11.51
CA ASN A 261 15.13 -4.50 12.69
C ASN A 261 16.58 -4.94 12.48
N ASN A 262 17.13 -4.58 11.31
CA ASN A 262 18.50 -4.87 10.93
C ASN A 262 18.84 -6.36 11.03
N THR A 263 17.86 -7.24 10.77
CA THR A 263 18.05 -8.68 10.80
C THR A 263 17.25 -9.40 9.72
N ARG A 264 17.85 -10.43 9.14
CA ARG A 264 17.18 -11.38 8.24
C ARG A 264 16.18 -12.31 8.96
N GLU A 265 16.17 -12.30 10.29
CA GLU A 265 15.37 -13.21 11.11
C GLU A 265 14.00 -12.62 11.53
N SER A 266 13.63 -11.47 10.98
CA SER A 266 12.36 -10.81 11.32
C SER A 266 11.15 -11.44 10.62
N MET A 267 9.96 -11.15 11.14
CA MET A 267 8.67 -11.52 10.56
C MET A 267 8.52 -10.98 9.14
N ALA A 268 8.89 -9.71 8.88
CA ALA A 268 8.89 -9.15 7.54
C ALA A 268 9.64 -10.06 6.56
N ILE A 269 10.88 -10.42 6.87
CA ILE A 269 11.70 -11.27 6.01
C ILE A 269 11.15 -12.69 5.89
N ALA A 270 10.61 -13.27 6.97
CA ALA A 270 10.00 -14.59 6.92
C ALA A 270 8.73 -14.64 6.04
N TRP A 271 7.92 -13.57 6.06
CA TRP A 271 6.77 -13.39 5.16
C TRP A 271 7.22 -13.27 3.70
N LEU A 272 8.17 -12.40 3.39
CA LEU A 272 8.70 -12.24 2.03
C LEU A 272 9.31 -13.54 1.51
N ASN A 273 10.04 -14.28 2.35
CA ASN A 273 10.84 -15.42 1.90
C ASN A 273 10.08 -16.75 1.85
N SER A 274 9.34 -17.12 2.90
CA SER A 274 8.70 -18.45 3.01
C SER A 274 7.22 -18.47 2.65
N ALA A 275 6.54 -17.33 2.81
CA ALA A 275 5.15 -17.20 2.39
C ALA A 275 5.00 -16.63 0.98
N ASP A 276 6.12 -16.42 0.27
CA ASP A 276 6.16 -15.87 -1.10
C ASP A 276 5.38 -14.54 -1.23
N VAL A 277 5.37 -13.75 -0.14
CA VAL A 277 4.77 -12.41 -0.14
C VAL A 277 5.57 -11.52 -1.08
N THR A 278 4.89 -11.07 -2.13
CA THR A 278 5.46 -10.27 -3.22
C THR A 278 5.17 -8.78 -3.06
N GLY A 279 4.10 -8.44 -2.32
CA GLY A 279 3.77 -7.10 -1.89
C GLY A 279 3.31 -7.08 -0.43
N MET A 280 3.89 -6.21 0.40
CA MET A 280 3.56 -6.10 1.81
C MET A 280 3.52 -4.64 2.26
N LEU A 281 2.43 -4.21 2.87
CA LEU A 281 2.29 -2.87 3.46
C LEU A 281 2.12 -2.97 4.97
N ALA A 282 3.05 -2.39 5.74
CA ALA A 282 3.13 -2.63 7.18
C ALA A 282 3.66 -1.43 7.97
N TYR A 283 3.42 -1.45 9.29
CA TYR A 283 4.04 -0.52 10.24
C TYR A 283 5.41 -1.03 10.71
N VAL A 284 6.39 -0.13 10.79
CA VAL A 284 7.70 -0.40 11.40
C VAL A 284 7.80 -0.03 12.87
N VAL A 285 6.71 0.47 13.46
CA VAL A 285 6.62 0.89 14.87
C VAL A 285 5.39 0.28 15.52
N PRO A 286 5.22 0.39 16.86
CA PRO A 286 3.94 0.11 17.48
C PRO A 286 2.88 1.09 16.94
N THR A 287 1.78 0.55 16.41
CA THR A 287 0.69 1.36 15.86
C THR A 287 -0.43 1.53 16.87
N TRP A 288 -1.04 2.71 16.90
CA TRP A 288 -2.12 3.08 17.84
C TRP A 288 -3.20 3.96 17.19
N TYR A 289 -2.87 4.62 16.08
CA TYR A 289 -3.80 5.45 15.32
C TYR A 289 -4.40 4.67 14.14
N GLY A 290 -3.54 4.23 13.22
CA GLY A 290 -3.94 3.33 12.13
C GLY A 290 -4.36 4.02 10.82
N GLY A 291 -4.18 5.34 10.70
CA GLY A 291 -4.52 6.11 9.49
C GLY A 291 -3.74 5.66 8.25
N GLY A 292 -2.47 5.27 8.40
CA GLY A 292 -1.65 4.73 7.30
C GLY A 292 -2.18 3.40 6.76
N GLY A 293 -2.42 2.43 7.64
CA GLY A 293 -2.89 1.09 7.27
C GLY A 293 -4.37 1.04 6.93
N TRP A 294 -5.26 1.45 7.84
CA TRP A 294 -6.71 1.40 7.63
C TRP A 294 -7.17 2.39 6.55
N GLY A 295 -6.54 3.57 6.46
CA GLY A 295 -6.81 4.53 5.38
C GLY A 295 -6.45 3.95 4.01
N THR A 296 -5.30 3.29 3.89
CA THR A 296 -4.92 2.62 2.64
C THR A 296 -5.87 1.48 2.30
N LEU A 297 -6.25 0.64 3.28
CA LEU A 297 -7.23 -0.41 3.04
C LEU A 297 -8.55 0.18 2.52
N LYS A 298 -9.02 1.28 3.12
CA LYS A 298 -10.23 1.98 2.70
C LYS A 298 -10.12 2.49 1.25
N VAL A 299 -9.01 3.14 0.89
CA VAL A 299 -8.77 3.58 -0.50
C VAL A 299 -8.76 2.39 -1.45
N TRP A 300 -8.10 1.29 -1.09
CA TRP A 300 -7.99 0.12 -1.96
C TRP A 300 -9.34 -0.56 -2.19
N THR A 301 -10.20 -0.64 -1.16
CA THR A 301 -11.53 -1.26 -1.27
C THR A 301 -12.57 -0.34 -1.92
N ASP A 302 -12.56 0.96 -1.58
CA ASP A 302 -13.59 1.92 -2.01
C ASP A 302 -13.29 2.50 -3.42
N SER A 303 -12.11 2.22 -3.97
CA SER A 303 -11.76 2.53 -5.36
C SER A 303 -12.15 1.42 -6.36
N HIS A 304 -12.81 0.36 -5.88
CA HIS A 304 -13.41 -0.69 -6.72
C HIS A 304 -12.45 -1.27 -7.78
N GLY A 305 -11.22 -1.57 -7.39
CA GLY A 305 -10.21 -2.17 -8.27
C GLY A 305 -9.52 -1.17 -9.21
N GLN A 306 -9.77 0.14 -9.08
CA GLN A 306 -9.06 1.17 -9.85
C GLN A 306 -7.57 1.22 -9.51
N TYR A 307 -7.21 0.99 -8.25
CA TYR A 307 -5.84 1.17 -7.78
C TYR A 307 -5.15 -0.15 -7.42
N SER A 308 -3.86 -0.22 -7.78
CA SER A 308 -2.97 -1.21 -7.20
C SER A 308 -2.82 -0.94 -5.69
N LEU A 309 -2.31 -1.90 -4.92
CA LEU A 309 -2.05 -1.68 -3.49
C LEU A 309 -1.06 -0.51 -3.26
N ALA A 310 -0.02 -0.38 -4.09
CA ALA A 310 0.95 0.70 -4.00
C ALA A 310 0.32 2.06 -4.34
N ASP A 311 -0.58 2.10 -5.34
CA ASP A 311 -1.34 3.30 -5.69
C ASP A 311 -2.32 3.72 -4.60
N ALA A 312 -3.01 2.75 -3.99
CA ALA A 312 -3.92 3.02 -2.88
C ALA A 312 -3.16 3.60 -1.67
N PHE A 313 -1.97 3.07 -1.38
CA PHE A 313 -1.08 3.62 -0.36
C PHE A 313 -0.66 5.05 -0.70
N PHE A 314 -0.22 5.28 -1.94
CA PHE A 314 0.15 6.60 -2.43
C PHE A 314 -0.99 7.61 -2.26
N ILE A 315 -2.21 7.31 -2.72
CA ILE A 315 -3.38 8.19 -2.57
C ILE A 315 -3.70 8.45 -1.10
N ASN A 316 -3.68 7.43 -0.24
CA ASN A 316 -3.92 7.63 1.19
C ASN A 316 -2.89 8.59 1.81
N MET A 317 -1.62 8.46 1.42
CA MET A 317 -0.57 9.37 1.87
C MET A 317 -0.83 10.81 1.40
N GLN A 318 -1.33 11.03 0.18
CA GLN A 318 -1.70 12.37 -0.29
C GLN A 318 -2.85 12.97 0.52
N LEU A 319 -3.86 12.15 0.83
CA LEU A 319 -4.99 12.58 1.65
C LEU A 319 -4.56 12.94 3.08
N MET A 320 -3.61 12.21 3.65
CA MET A 320 -3.03 12.53 4.96
C MET A 320 -2.27 13.87 4.92
N GLN A 321 -1.46 14.12 3.90
CA GLN A 321 -0.73 15.39 3.75
C GLN A 321 -1.68 16.57 3.57
N LEU A 322 -2.69 16.43 2.70
CA LEU A 322 -3.71 17.45 2.51
C LEU A 322 -4.45 17.78 3.81
N ARG A 323 -4.87 16.75 4.57
CA ARG A 323 -5.55 16.94 5.85
C ARG A 323 -4.69 17.71 6.86
N MET A 324 -3.39 17.43 6.90
CA MET A 324 -2.45 18.16 7.77
C MET A 324 -2.28 19.62 7.33
N GLU A 325 -2.17 19.88 6.03
CA GLU A 325 -2.11 21.23 5.47
C GLU A 325 -3.38 22.04 5.81
N GLU A 326 -4.56 21.42 5.67
CA GLU A 326 -5.86 22.03 6.01
C GLU A 326 -5.98 22.37 7.50
N TRP A 327 -5.42 21.54 8.40
CA TRP A 327 -5.36 21.87 9.83
C TRP A 327 -4.42 23.03 10.12
N SER A 328 -3.21 23.00 9.56
CA SER A 328 -2.25 24.10 9.61
C SER A 328 -1.05 23.82 8.68
N PRO A 329 -0.64 24.78 7.83
CA PRO A 329 0.59 24.65 7.04
C PRO A 329 1.87 24.43 7.86
N ALA A 330 1.83 24.72 9.17
CA ALA A 330 2.95 24.47 10.07
C ALA A 330 3.21 22.97 10.31
N PHE A 331 2.27 22.07 10.02
CA PHE A 331 2.48 20.62 10.12
C PHE A 331 3.65 20.14 9.25
N LYS A 332 3.90 20.77 8.09
CA LYS A 332 5.05 20.46 7.22
C LYS A 332 6.42 20.57 7.92
N LYS A 333 6.52 21.36 9.00
CA LYS A 333 7.76 21.54 9.79
C LYS A 333 7.84 20.60 10.99
N LEU A 334 6.74 19.96 11.36
CA LEU A 334 6.70 19.00 12.45
C LEU A 334 7.27 17.67 11.97
N LYS A 335 8.02 17.01 12.86
CA LYS A 335 8.55 15.68 12.63
C LYS A 335 8.36 14.90 13.92
N PHE A 336 7.62 13.78 13.85
CA PHE A 336 7.49 12.88 14.98
C PHE A 336 8.82 12.13 15.18
N PRO A 337 9.43 12.13 16.38
CA PRO A 337 10.81 11.66 16.53
C PRO A 337 10.96 10.13 16.49
N HIS A 338 9.87 9.37 16.69
CA HIS A 338 9.84 7.89 16.71
C HIS A 338 11.00 7.27 17.49
N GLU A 339 11.15 7.70 18.74
CA GLU A 339 12.13 7.19 19.68
C GLU A 339 11.78 5.76 20.11
N THR A 340 12.77 4.96 20.52
CA THR A 340 12.51 3.64 21.09
C THR A 340 11.77 3.78 22.42
N VAL A 341 10.53 3.27 22.46
CA VAL A 341 9.68 3.27 23.64
C VAL A 341 9.68 1.88 24.28
N ARG A 342 9.94 1.81 25.59
CA ARG A 342 10.02 0.53 26.34
C ARG A 342 8.81 0.26 27.24
N ASN A 343 8.01 1.28 27.52
CA ASN A 343 6.83 1.17 28.37
C ASN A 343 5.81 2.27 28.04
N GLU A 344 4.62 2.15 28.61
CA GLU A 344 3.50 3.07 28.39
C GLU A 344 3.79 4.50 28.87
N GLU A 345 4.51 4.66 29.99
CA GLU A 345 4.89 5.97 30.51
C GLU A 345 5.76 6.75 29.51
N GLN A 346 6.74 6.08 28.90
CA GLN A 346 7.57 6.68 27.85
C GLN A 346 6.75 7.05 26.61
N MET A 347 5.77 6.23 26.21
CA MET A 347 4.87 6.55 25.11
C MET A 347 4.05 7.81 25.45
N ASN A 348 3.41 7.84 26.62
CA ASN A 348 2.57 8.94 27.05
C ASN A 348 3.36 10.25 27.14
N ASN A 349 4.59 10.19 27.67
CA ASN A 349 5.49 11.35 27.70
C ASN A 349 5.88 11.82 26.29
N LEU A 350 6.13 10.90 25.35
CA LEU A 350 6.46 11.24 23.98
C LEU A 350 5.27 11.90 23.27
N LEU A 351 4.08 11.31 23.38
CA LEU A 351 2.84 11.86 22.84
C LEU A 351 2.54 13.24 23.45
N GLY A 352 2.70 13.40 24.76
CA GLY A 352 2.51 14.68 25.45
C GLY A 352 3.46 15.79 24.96
N ARG A 353 4.75 15.46 24.75
CA ARG A 353 5.72 16.42 24.15
C ARG A 353 5.30 16.81 22.73
N MET A 354 4.83 15.86 21.94
CA MET A 354 4.38 16.15 20.57
C MET A 354 3.10 16.99 20.53
N MET A 355 2.16 16.77 21.45
CA MET A 355 1.00 17.64 21.60
C MET A 355 1.39 19.08 21.93
N GLN A 356 2.30 19.27 22.89
CA GLN A 356 2.82 20.60 23.22
C GLN A 356 3.52 21.26 22.02
N LYS A 357 4.28 20.48 21.25
CA LYS A 357 4.94 20.99 20.04
C LYS A 357 3.94 21.41 18.97
N ILE A 358 2.85 20.65 18.77
CA ILE A 358 1.76 21.07 17.88
C ILE A 358 1.18 22.40 18.38
N VAL A 359 0.90 22.57 19.68
CA VAL A 359 0.39 23.85 20.23
C VAL A 359 1.36 25.02 20.03
N GLN A 360 2.67 24.77 20.08
CA GLN A 360 3.68 25.83 19.96
C GLN A 360 3.92 26.27 18.52
N GLU A 361 3.92 25.32 17.60
CA GLU A 361 4.26 25.55 16.18
C GLU A 361 3.01 25.84 15.33
N THR A 362 1.83 25.49 15.83
CA THR A 362 0.54 25.73 15.19
C THR A 362 -0.33 26.66 16.04
N GLU A 363 -1.38 27.26 15.47
CA GLU A 363 -2.35 28.05 16.24
C GLU A 363 -3.41 27.18 16.96
N ILE A 364 -3.25 25.85 16.93
CA ILE A 364 -4.20 24.88 17.50
C ILE A 364 -3.96 24.76 19.00
N LYS A 365 -4.92 25.25 19.80
CA LYS A 365 -4.83 25.22 21.27
C LYS A 365 -5.01 23.83 21.87
N GLU A 366 -5.89 23.03 21.29
CA GLU A 366 -6.23 21.69 21.76
C GLU A 366 -6.10 20.68 20.62
N PRO A 367 -4.87 20.17 20.38
CA PRO A 367 -4.65 19.21 19.32
C PRO A 367 -5.46 17.92 19.51
N THR A 368 -6.02 17.41 18.42
CA THR A 368 -6.86 16.22 18.42
C THR A 368 -6.04 14.93 18.32
N LYS A 369 -6.67 13.79 18.62
CA LYS A 369 -6.10 12.46 18.37
C LYS A 369 -5.75 12.28 16.89
N ASP A 370 -6.58 12.79 15.98
CA ASP A 370 -6.35 12.69 14.54
C ASP A 370 -5.13 13.48 14.08
N GLN A 371 -4.94 14.68 14.62
CA GLN A 371 -3.76 15.51 14.35
C GLN A 371 -2.47 14.84 14.81
N LEU A 372 -2.45 14.28 16.03
CA LEU A 372 -1.29 13.54 16.53
C LEU A 372 -1.04 12.26 15.73
N GLY A 373 -2.10 11.52 15.47
CA GLY A 373 -2.05 10.21 14.84
C GLY A 373 -1.63 10.27 13.38
N THR A 374 -2.11 11.27 12.64
CA THR A 374 -1.71 11.49 11.24
C THR A 374 -0.23 11.86 11.16
N LEU A 375 0.24 12.76 12.04
CA LEU A 375 1.65 13.12 12.18
C LEU A 375 2.53 11.92 12.61
N TYR A 376 1.98 10.99 13.38
CA TYR A 376 2.67 9.76 13.76
C TYR A 376 2.79 8.78 12.59
N ASP A 377 1.70 8.59 11.83
CA ASP A 377 1.62 7.56 10.80
C ASP A 377 2.38 7.92 9.51
N GLU A 378 2.55 9.21 9.20
CA GLU A 378 3.12 9.68 7.91
C GLU A 378 4.57 9.22 7.63
N ASP A 379 5.29 8.77 8.66
CA ASP A 379 6.72 8.42 8.56
C ASP A 379 6.99 6.92 8.71
N VAL A 380 6.00 6.11 9.09
CA VAL A 380 6.25 4.76 9.65
C VAL A 380 5.68 3.60 8.85
N MET A 381 4.97 3.89 7.77
CA MET A 381 4.53 2.87 6.82
C MET A 381 5.68 2.47 5.91
N VAL A 382 5.76 1.19 5.58
CA VAL A 382 6.71 0.63 4.60
C VAL A 382 5.98 -0.30 3.65
N TYR A 383 6.28 -0.15 2.36
CA TYR A 383 5.93 -1.13 1.33
C TYR A 383 7.15 -1.98 1.00
N PHE A 384 7.07 -3.30 1.14
CA PHE A 384 8.04 -4.24 0.59
C PHE A 384 7.47 -4.82 -0.70
N GLY A 385 8.24 -4.79 -1.77
CA GLY A 385 7.77 -5.14 -3.11
C GLY A 385 8.13 -4.10 -4.15
N ASP A 386 7.95 -4.45 -5.41
CA ASP A 386 8.10 -3.54 -6.53
C ASP A 386 6.96 -2.50 -6.50
N PRO A 387 7.23 -1.19 -6.36
CA PRO A 387 6.18 -0.17 -6.30
C PRO A 387 5.37 -0.04 -7.61
N LYS A 388 5.80 -0.69 -8.70
CA LYS A 388 5.08 -0.73 -9.98
C LYS A 388 4.34 -2.05 -10.21
N TRP A 389 4.37 -2.99 -9.25
CA TRP A 389 3.63 -4.24 -9.39
C TRP A 389 2.12 -4.00 -9.46
N ASP A 390 1.52 -4.52 -10.53
CA ASP A 390 0.10 -4.34 -10.88
C ASP A 390 -0.79 -5.30 -10.08
N VAL A 391 -1.10 -4.93 -8.83
CA VAL A 391 -1.87 -5.78 -7.89
C VAL A 391 -3.16 -5.14 -7.40
N HIS A 392 -4.30 -5.63 -7.90
CA HIS A 392 -5.62 -5.03 -7.72
C HIS A 392 -6.60 -5.95 -7.00
N LEU A 393 -7.55 -5.38 -6.25
CA LEU A 393 -8.73 -6.11 -5.83
C LEU A 393 -9.63 -6.40 -7.03
N GLN A 394 -10.22 -7.58 -7.09
CA GLN A 394 -11.22 -7.88 -8.11
C GLN A 394 -12.46 -6.99 -7.98
N VAL A 395 -13.08 -6.68 -9.12
CA VAL A 395 -14.36 -5.97 -9.16
C VAL A 395 -15.50 -6.98 -9.10
N MET A 396 -16.01 -7.23 -7.89
CA MET A 396 -17.06 -8.23 -7.64
C MET A 396 -18.40 -7.89 -8.26
N ASP A 397 -18.74 -6.60 -8.26
CA ASP A 397 -20.00 -6.11 -8.79
C ASP A 397 -19.78 -4.73 -9.41
N ARG A 398 -19.75 -4.69 -10.75
CA ARG A 398 -19.58 -3.44 -11.49
C ARG A 398 -20.72 -2.45 -11.23
N ALA A 399 -21.89 -2.92 -10.80
CA ALA A 399 -22.99 -2.02 -10.43
C ALA A 399 -22.71 -1.23 -9.13
N LYS A 400 -21.67 -1.59 -8.37
CA LYS A 400 -21.21 -0.82 -7.21
C LYS A 400 -20.26 0.32 -7.56
N ILE A 401 -19.73 0.34 -8.78
CA ILE A 401 -18.93 1.48 -9.24
C ILE A 401 -19.90 2.64 -9.46
N ASP A 402 -19.76 3.69 -8.66
CA ASP A 402 -20.67 4.82 -8.62
C ASP A 402 -20.16 6.05 -9.37
N TYR A 403 -18.96 5.98 -9.95
CA TYR A 403 -18.44 6.98 -10.88
C TYR A 403 -17.48 6.38 -11.92
N HIS A 404 -17.34 7.07 -13.04
CA HIS A 404 -16.45 6.72 -14.13
C HIS A 404 -15.58 7.92 -14.51
N ILE A 405 -14.32 7.67 -14.84
CA ILE A 405 -13.39 8.70 -15.31
C ILE A 405 -12.88 8.31 -16.69
N ASP A 406 -13.05 9.22 -17.65
CA ASP A 406 -12.41 9.17 -18.96
C ASP A 406 -11.34 10.27 -19.04
N PHE A 407 -10.14 9.90 -19.48
CA PHE A 407 -9.00 10.82 -19.56
C PHE A 407 -8.40 10.81 -20.96
N GLN A 408 -8.36 11.98 -21.59
CA GLN A 408 -7.94 12.13 -22.98
C GLN A 408 -6.85 13.19 -23.12
N MET A 409 -5.82 12.86 -23.91
CA MET A 409 -4.75 13.79 -24.27
C MET A 409 -4.94 14.43 -25.63
N TYR A 410 -4.72 15.73 -25.67
CA TYR A 410 -4.75 16.56 -26.85
C TYR A 410 -3.52 17.48 -26.90
N LYS A 411 -2.35 16.90 -27.20
CA LYS A 411 -1.05 17.61 -27.28
C LYS A 411 -0.67 18.34 -25.99
N LYS A 412 -1.17 19.58 -25.83
CA LYS A 412 -0.91 20.46 -24.67
C LYS A 412 -2.12 20.63 -23.75
N LYS A 413 -3.18 19.87 -24.01
CA LYS A 413 -4.39 19.87 -23.21
C LYS A 413 -4.71 18.44 -22.83
N CYS A 414 -5.19 18.25 -21.62
CA CYS A 414 -5.78 17.00 -21.16
C CYS A 414 -7.23 17.32 -20.80
N VAL A 415 -8.13 16.39 -21.07
CA VAL A 415 -9.53 16.50 -20.68
C VAL A 415 -9.84 15.31 -19.80
N LEU A 416 -10.25 15.58 -18.56
CA LEU A 416 -10.77 14.58 -17.65
C LEU A 416 -12.28 14.76 -17.56
N THR A 417 -13.03 13.71 -17.91
CA THR A 417 -14.49 13.68 -17.80
C THR A 417 -14.86 12.69 -16.69
N LEU A 418 -15.46 13.18 -15.62
CA LEU A 418 -15.97 12.37 -14.53
C LEU A 418 -17.50 12.31 -14.62
N THR A 419 -18.07 11.11 -14.67
CA THR A 419 -19.52 10.91 -14.65
C THR A 419 -19.90 10.12 -13.39
N THR A 420 -20.81 10.67 -12.59
CA THR A 420 -21.36 10.00 -11.41
C THR A 420 -22.65 9.27 -11.75
N GLU A 421 -22.86 8.11 -11.14
CA GLU A 421 -24.12 7.38 -11.20
C GLU A 421 -25.21 8.07 -10.37
N ASN A 422 -26.49 7.76 -10.64
CA ASN A 422 -27.62 8.34 -9.90
C ASN A 422 -27.63 7.97 -8.40
N TRP A 423 -26.92 6.91 -8.02
CA TRP A 423 -26.78 6.43 -6.63
C TRP A 423 -25.42 6.77 -6.01
N PHE A 424 -24.63 7.64 -6.65
CA PHE A 424 -23.36 8.12 -6.11
C PHE A 424 -23.54 8.73 -4.71
N ASP A 425 -22.65 8.39 -3.79
CA ASP A 425 -22.68 8.96 -2.43
C ASP A 425 -21.98 10.32 -2.40
N SER A 426 -22.75 11.40 -2.46
CA SER A 426 -22.24 12.78 -2.37
C SER A 426 -21.64 13.13 -1.00
N LYS A 427 -21.79 12.25 0.02
CA LYS A 427 -21.24 12.42 1.36
C LYS A 427 -20.09 11.44 1.64
N ARG A 428 -19.54 10.82 0.60
CA ARG A 428 -18.39 9.92 0.71
C ARG A 428 -17.22 10.60 1.41
N GLU A 429 -16.54 9.83 2.26
CA GLU A 429 -15.37 10.31 3.01
C GLU A 429 -14.14 10.49 2.11
N LEU A 430 -13.95 9.60 1.13
CA LEU A 430 -12.85 9.66 0.17
C LEU A 430 -13.27 10.46 -1.06
N PRO A 431 -12.50 11.46 -1.51
CA PRO A 431 -12.78 12.11 -2.78
C PRO A 431 -12.66 11.12 -3.95
N CYS A 432 -13.29 11.47 -5.07
CA CYS A 432 -12.92 10.81 -6.32
C CYS A 432 -11.49 11.20 -6.65
N SER A 433 -10.70 10.24 -7.11
CA SER A 433 -9.29 10.46 -7.40
C SER A 433 -8.89 9.83 -8.73
N PHE A 434 -7.86 10.40 -9.34
CA PHE A 434 -7.29 9.88 -10.57
C PHE A 434 -5.78 10.09 -10.57
N ILE A 435 -5.03 9.02 -10.79
CA ILE A 435 -3.60 9.06 -11.03
C ILE A 435 -3.41 9.20 -12.53
N PHE A 436 -2.66 10.22 -12.98
CA PHE A 436 -2.41 10.41 -14.39
C PHE A 436 -1.57 9.25 -14.95
N PRO A 437 -1.74 8.88 -16.23
CA PRO A 437 -0.92 7.83 -16.83
C PRO A 437 0.57 8.19 -16.92
N TYR A 438 0.90 9.49 -16.80
CA TYR A 438 2.27 10.03 -16.75
C TYR A 438 2.26 11.40 -16.05
N ARG A 439 3.43 11.89 -15.63
CA ARG A 439 3.55 13.22 -15.03
C ARG A 439 3.21 14.32 -16.03
N LEU A 440 2.26 15.16 -15.67
CA LEU A 440 1.88 16.33 -16.43
C LEU A 440 2.89 17.46 -16.19
N ASN A 441 3.38 18.10 -17.25
CA ASN A 441 4.29 19.23 -17.11
C ASN A 441 3.51 20.48 -16.68
N ARG A 442 3.66 20.90 -15.41
CA ARG A 442 3.07 22.13 -14.85
C ARG A 442 1.58 22.29 -15.20
N PRO A 443 0.72 21.34 -14.80
CA PRO A 443 -0.67 21.36 -15.16
C PRO A 443 -1.41 22.54 -14.54
N ARG A 444 -2.37 23.09 -15.29
CA ARG A 444 -3.25 24.19 -14.84
C ARG A 444 -4.68 23.92 -15.32
N LEU A 445 -5.66 24.03 -14.42
CA LEU A 445 -7.07 23.98 -14.81
C LEU A 445 -7.45 25.26 -15.57
N VAL A 446 -8.15 25.09 -16.70
CA VAL A 446 -8.57 26.18 -17.59
C VAL A 446 -10.06 26.44 -17.48
N ALA A 447 -10.84 25.39 -17.22
CA ALA A 447 -12.27 25.46 -17.01
C ALA A 447 -12.62 24.54 -15.84
N GLU A 448 -13.26 25.13 -14.83
CA GLU A 448 -13.91 24.43 -13.74
C GLU A 448 -15.41 24.42 -14.06
N ASP A 449 -16.00 23.23 -14.24
CA ASP A 449 -17.33 23.04 -13.68
C ASP A 449 -17.21 23.31 -12.17
N SER A 450 -18.24 23.83 -11.51
CA SER A 450 -18.21 24.29 -10.11
C SER A 450 -17.94 23.17 -9.09
N VAL A 451 -16.74 22.59 -9.10
CA VAL A 451 -16.26 21.51 -8.24
C VAL A 451 -14.90 21.87 -7.67
N GLN A 452 -14.70 21.56 -6.39
CA GLN A 452 -13.41 21.74 -5.75
C GLN A 452 -12.46 20.63 -6.21
N THR A 453 -11.24 21.02 -6.59
CA THR A 453 -10.19 20.10 -7.04
C THR A 453 -8.85 20.38 -6.38
N VAL A 454 -8.05 19.32 -6.25
CA VAL A 454 -6.62 19.39 -5.93
C VAL A 454 -5.88 18.78 -7.11
N LEU A 455 -5.09 19.58 -7.82
CA LEU A 455 -4.36 19.18 -9.01
C LEU A 455 -2.85 19.21 -8.76
N THR A 456 -2.17 18.09 -9.04
CA THR A 456 -0.71 17.98 -9.06
C THR A 456 -0.23 17.54 -10.43
N ASP A 457 1.08 17.33 -10.61
CA ASP A 457 1.64 16.74 -11.83
C ASP A 457 1.32 15.24 -11.97
N ASP A 458 1.01 14.51 -10.89
CA ASP A 458 0.84 13.05 -10.92
C ASP A 458 -0.59 12.58 -10.62
N PHE A 459 -1.41 13.39 -9.95
CA PHE A 459 -2.79 13.04 -9.62
C PHE A 459 -3.73 14.24 -9.53
N ILE A 460 -5.03 13.95 -9.48
CA ILE A 460 -6.09 14.91 -9.15
C ILE A 460 -7.07 14.29 -8.14
N LEU A 461 -7.50 15.11 -7.17
CA LEU A 461 -8.60 14.81 -6.24
C LEU A 461 -9.77 15.72 -6.57
N ILE A 462 -10.99 15.18 -6.53
CA ILE A 462 -12.22 15.85 -6.96
C ILE A 462 -13.29 15.68 -5.88
N TYR A 463 -13.83 16.81 -5.42
CA TYR A 463 -14.77 16.92 -4.31
C TYR A 463 -16.11 17.48 -4.76
N ASP A 464 -17.08 17.52 -3.84
CA ASP A 464 -18.40 18.15 -4.00
C ASP A 464 -19.18 17.71 -5.24
N LEU A 465 -19.08 16.41 -5.53
CA LEU A 465 -19.76 15.75 -6.63
C LEU A 465 -21.20 15.41 -6.26
N GLU A 466 -22.12 15.63 -7.19
CA GLU A 466 -23.54 15.31 -7.08
C GLU A 466 -23.87 14.03 -7.87
N PRO A 467 -24.93 13.29 -7.50
CA PRO A 467 -25.35 12.10 -8.23
C PRO A 467 -25.89 12.40 -9.62
N GLY A 468 -25.59 11.52 -10.59
CA GLY A 468 -26.13 11.60 -11.96
C GLY A 468 -25.59 12.79 -12.78
N LYS A 469 -24.42 13.33 -12.44
CA LYS A 469 -23.81 14.48 -13.10
C LYS A 469 -22.59 14.08 -13.93
N THR A 470 -22.20 14.96 -14.83
CA THR A 470 -20.94 14.87 -15.57
C THR A 470 -20.17 16.16 -15.39
N TYR A 471 -18.89 16.01 -15.08
CA TYR A 471 -17.95 17.08 -14.80
C TYR A 471 -16.80 16.98 -15.79
N ARG A 472 -16.47 18.08 -16.46
CA ARG A 472 -15.41 18.16 -17.45
C ARG A 472 -14.34 19.13 -16.97
N MET A 473 -13.17 18.60 -16.68
CA MET A 473 -11.98 19.37 -16.29
C MET A 473 -11.03 19.47 -17.47
N GLU A 474 -10.79 20.69 -17.95
CA GLU A 474 -9.78 20.95 -18.98
C GLU A 474 -8.46 21.39 -18.33
N ILE A 475 -7.40 20.60 -18.55
CA ILE A 475 -6.08 20.78 -17.96
C ILE A 475 -5.11 21.19 -19.05
N GLU A 476 -4.55 22.40 -18.98
CA GLU A 476 -3.43 22.82 -19.83
C GLU A 476 -2.10 22.37 -19.24
N ILE A 477 -1.17 21.95 -20.10
CA ILE A 477 0.18 21.54 -19.71
C ILE A 477 1.23 22.32 -20.52
N ASP A 478 2.37 22.60 -19.88
CA ASP A 478 3.52 23.21 -20.52
C ASP A 478 4.19 22.22 -21.51
N LYS A 479 5.05 22.75 -22.40
CA LYS A 479 5.76 21.94 -23.39
C LYS A 479 6.69 20.93 -22.72
#